data_AF-S8D391-F1
#
_entry.id   AF-S8D391-F1
#
_cell.length_a   1.000
_cell.length_b   1.000
_cell.length_c   1.000
_cell.angle_alpha   90.00
_cell.angle_beta   90.00
_cell.angle_gamma   90.00
#
_symmetry.space_group_name_H-M   'P 1'
#
loop_
_entity.id
_entity.type
_entity.pdbx_description
1 polymer ?
#
loop_
_entity_poly.entity_id
_entity_poly.type
_entity_poly.pdbx_seq_one_letter_code
_entity_poly.pdbx_strand_id
1 'polypeptide(L)'
;AHLQGNNTFDFQAYIKRSLEDDFKAVIGITPAMWFMVVILLLLGVHGWNIYFWVSFFPLIMVLFLGTKLGVVMAKMAMQLTDQATVIRGALLVEPKDDLFWFSRPQLVLSLLHLTLFMNSFETSFIIWVLWQFGIRSCYNTHVGILVTRLTI
;
A
#
# COMPACT_ATOMS: atom_id res chain seq x y z
N ALA A 1 -17.65 -3.28 19.96
CA ALA A 1 -18.92 -2.55 20.11
C ALA A 1 -18.98 -1.91 21.49
N HIS A 2 -18.92 -0.57 21.58
CA HIS A 2 -19.41 0.20 22.72
C HIS A 2 -19.60 1.65 22.25
N LEU A 3 -20.81 2.01 21.81
CA LEU A 3 -21.17 3.39 21.52
C LEU A 3 -21.58 4.04 22.85
N GLN A 4 -20.65 4.72 23.51
CA GLN A 4 -21.00 5.61 24.62
C GLN A 4 -21.71 6.85 24.06
N GLY A 5 -22.78 7.23 24.76
CA GLY A 5 -23.79 8.17 24.30
C GLY A 5 -23.29 9.61 24.09
N ASN A 6 -24.02 10.28 23.20
CA ASN A 6 -24.21 11.72 23.14
C ASN A 6 -22.99 12.65 22.97
N ASN A 7 -22.06 12.29 22.08
CA ASN A 7 -21.20 13.26 21.42
C ASN A 7 -21.50 13.26 19.92
N THR A 8 -21.62 14.46 19.32
CA THR A 8 -21.68 14.63 17.86
C THR A 8 -20.60 13.78 17.20
N PHE A 9 -20.98 12.91 16.28
CA PHE A 9 -20.03 12.03 15.61
C PHE A 9 -18.98 12.85 14.85
N ASP A 10 -17.72 12.75 15.28
CA ASP A 10 -16.60 13.42 14.65
C ASP A 10 -15.98 12.49 13.59
N PHE A 11 -16.32 12.73 12.33
CA PHE A 11 -15.79 12.00 11.19
C PHE A 11 -14.26 12.09 11.09
N GLN A 12 -13.66 13.25 11.40
CA GLN A 12 -12.23 13.45 11.28
C GLN A 12 -11.49 12.64 12.36
N ALA A 13 -11.99 12.64 13.59
CA ALA A 13 -11.43 11.83 14.67
C ALA A 13 -11.54 10.32 14.37
N TYR A 14 -12.65 9.89 13.78
CA TYR A 14 -12.83 8.49 13.36
C TYR A 14 -11.81 8.07 12.29
N ILE A 15 -11.69 8.84 11.19
CA ILE A 15 -10.75 8.56 10.11
C ILE A 15 -9.31 8.50 10.64
N LYS A 16 -8.92 9.46 11.48
CA LYS A 16 -7.58 9.48 12.08
C LYS A 16 -7.29 8.22 12.89
N ARG A 17 -8.22 7.81 13.75
CA ARG A 17 -8.06 6.62 14.60
C ARG A 17 -8.00 5.34 13.77
N SER A 18 -8.88 5.20 12.78
CA SER A 18 -8.89 4.05 11.87
C SER A 18 -7.56 3.93 11.12
N LEU A 19 -7.05 5.05 10.59
CA LEU A 19 -5.74 5.08 9.93
C LEU A 19 -4.61 4.68 10.87
N GLU A 20 -4.62 5.15 12.12
CA GLU A 20 -3.56 4.86 13.09
C GLU A 20 -3.54 3.39 13.51
N ASP A 21 -4.71 2.78 13.68
CA ASP A 21 -4.84 1.34 13.96
C ASP A 21 -4.34 0.49 12.77
N ASP A 22 -4.70 0.87 11.54
CA ASP A 22 -4.22 0.23 10.31
C ASP A 22 -2.70 0.42 10.14
N PHE A 23 -2.19 1.62 10.41
CA PHE A 23 -0.77 1.93 10.31
C PHE A 23 0.03 1.14 11.35
N LYS A 24 -0.46 1.00 12.59
CA LYS A 24 0.20 0.18 13.62
C LYS A 24 0.38 -1.27 13.20
N ALA A 25 -0.58 -1.84 12.47
CA ALA A 25 -0.45 -3.19 11.91
C ALA A 25 0.57 -3.25 10.76
N VAL A 26 0.80 -2.12 10.07
CA VAL A 26 1.60 -2.01 8.84
C VAL A 26 3.02 -1.44 9.05
N ILE A 27 3.36 -0.92 10.24
CA ILE A 27 4.72 -0.40 10.53
C ILE A 27 5.72 -1.53 10.88
N GLY A 28 5.23 -2.76 11.10
CA GLY A 28 6.08 -3.86 11.56
C GLY A 28 7.05 -4.37 10.50
N ILE A 29 8.34 -4.04 10.60
CA ILE A 29 9.37 -4.58 9.70
C ILE A 29 9.57 -6.08 9.98
N THR A 30 8.96 -6.93 9.17
CA THR A 30 9.16 -8.38 9.21
C THR A 30 10.53 -8.79 8.66
N PRO A 31 11.12 -9.92 9.13
CA PRO A 31 12.38 -10.45 8.60
C PRO A 31 12.35 -10.70 7.07
N ALA A 32 11.19 -11.00 6.51
CA ALA A 32 11.02 -11.18 5.07
C ALA A 32 11.30 -9.88 4.27
N MET A 33 10.87 -8.72 4.80
CA MET A 33 11.18 -7.42 4.19
C MET A 33 12.67 -7.10 4.26
N TRP A 34 13.34 -7.43 5.37
CA TRP A 34 14.80 -7.31 5.45
C TRP A 34 15.52 -8.18 4.42
N PHE A 35 15.07 -9.42 4.23
CA PHE A 35 15.62 -10.30 3.21
C PHE A 35 15.44 -9.72 1.79
N MET A 36 14.28 -9.12 1.53
CA MET A 36 14.02 -8.43 0.26
C MET A 36 14.97 -7.24 0.04
N VAL A 37 15.24 -6.42 1.07
CA VAL A 37 16.22 -5.32 0.98
C VAL A 37 17.61 -5.85 0.62
N VAL A 38 18.06 -6.92 1.28
CA VAL A 38 19.36 -7.53 1.00
C VAL A 38 19.44 -8.00 -0.46
N ILE A 39 18.38 -8.65 -0.97
CA ILE A 39 18.30 -9.04 -2.38
C ILE A 39 18.36 -7.83 -3.31
N LEU A 40 17.61 -6.76 -3.02
CA LEU A 40 17.58 -5.56 -3.85
C LEU A 40 18.95 -4.87 -3.91
N LEU A 41 19.64 -4.80 -2.77
CA LEU A 41 21.00 -4.27 -2.70
C LEU A 41 21.99 -5.15 -3.48
N LEU A 42 21.85 -6.48 -3.42
CA LEU A 42 22.68 -7.42 -4.18
C LEU A 42 22.41 -7.37 -5.70
N LEU A 43 21.16 -7.14 -6.10
CA LEU A 43 20.79 -6.97 -7.51
C LEU A 43 21.24 -5.59 -8.05
N GLY A 44 21.51 -4.61 -7.20
CA GLY A 44 22.01 -3.28 -7.54
C GLY A 44 23.46 -3.23 -8.03
N VAL A 45 24.02 -4.33 -8.56
CA VAL A 45 25.39 -4.38 -9.09
C VAL A 45 25.39 -3.97 -10.57
N HIS A 46 26.34 -3.10 -10.91
CA HIS A 46 26.47 -2.34 -12.15
C HIS A 46 26.34 -3.19 -13.44
N GLY A 47 25.46 -2.77 -14.37
CA GLY A 47 25.45 -3.25 -15.76
C GLY A 47 24.17 -3.93 -16.24
N TRP A 48 23.25 -4.31 -15.35
CA TRP A 48 21.90 -4.72 -15.72
C TRP A 48 20.97 -3.50 -15.62
N ASN A 49 20.15 -3.26 -16.64
CA ASN A 49 19.14 -2.20 -16.71
C ASN A 49 17.99 -2.38 -15.66
N ILE A 50 18.26 -3.05 -14.54
CA ILE A 50 17.37 -3.37 -13.42
C ILE A 50 16.76 -2.12 -12.81
N TYR A 51 17.51 -1.01 -12.73
CA TYR A 51 17.01 0.23 -12.11
C TYR A 51 15.70 0.73 -12.75
N PHE A 52 15.55 0.50 -14.06
CA PHE A 52 14.30 0.77 -14.77
C PHE A 52 13.18 -0.15 -14.26
N TRP A 53 13.37 -1.47 -14.31
CA TRP A 53 12.37 -2.47 -13.91
C TRP A 53 11.97 -2.40 -12.43
N VAL A 54 12.93 -2.15 -11.54
CA VAL A 54 12.68 -2.00 -10.10
C VAL A 54 11.79 -0.80 -9.81
N SER A 55 11.85 0.26 -10.62
CA SER A 55 10.95 1.42 -10.50
C SER A 55 9.53 1.14 -10.98
N PHE A 56 9.37 0.31 -12.01
CA PHE A 56 8.04 -0.08 -12.50
C PHE A 56 7.33 -1.08 -11.57
N PHE A 57 8.10 -1.83 -10.78
CA PHE A 57 7.56 -2.88 -9.93
C PHE A 57 6.55 -2.37 -8.87
N PRO A 58 6.85 -1.33 -8.06
CA PRO A 58 5.86 -0.74 -7.15
C PRO A 58 4.60 -0.24 -7.86
N LEU A 59 4.74 0.44 -9.01
CA LEU A 59 3.60 0.96 -9.77
C LEU A 59 2.68 -0.18 -10.26
N ILE A 60 3.25 -1.22 -10.86
CA ILE A 60 2.50 -2.38 -11.33
C ILE A 60 1.79 -3.07 -10.16
N MET A 61 2.49 -3.22 -9.02
CA MET A 61 1.92 -3.84 -7.83
C MET A 61 0.77 -3.01 -7.24
N VAL A 62 0.91 -1.68 -7.11
CA VAL A 62 -0.16 -0.77 -6.67
C VAL A 62 -1.36 -0.87 -7.60
N LEU A 63 -1.15 -0.80 -8.92
CA LEU A 63 -2.24 -0.81 -9.90
C LEU A 63 -3.01 -2.13 -9.83
N PHE A 64 -2.30 -3.25 -9.78
CA PHE A 64 -2.89 -4.57 -9.69
C PHE A 64 -3.65 -4.79 -8.37
N LEU A 65 -3.05 -4.39 -7.24
CA LEU A 65 -3.69 -4.50 -5.93
C LEU A 65 -4.93 -3.60 -5.86
N GLY A 66 -4.83 -2.37 -6.37
CA GLY A 66 -5.90 -1.38 -6.44
C GLY A 66 -7.07 -1.83 -7.30
N THR A 67 -6.81 -2.40 -8.49
CA THR A 67 -7.89 -2.95 -9.34
C THR A 67 -8.59 -4.12 -8.68
N LYS A 68 -7.83 -5.04 -8.07
CA LYS A 68 -8.44 -6.18 -7.34
C LYS A 68 -9.29 -5.71 -6.17
N LEU A 69 -8.76 -4.81 -5.34
CA LEU A 69 -9.48 -4.19 -4.22
C LEU A 69 -10.76 -3.49 -4.70
N GLY A 70 -10.68 -2.71 -5.78
CA GLY A 70 -11.83 -2.02 -6.37
C GLY A 70 -12.93 -2.99 -6.83
N VAL A 71 -12.55 -4.11 -7.45
CA VAL A 71 -13.51 -5.16 -7.85
C VAL A 71 -14.15 -5.82 -6.62
N VAL A 72 -13.38 -6.11 -5.57
CA VAL A 72 -13.90 -6.70 -4.33
C VAL A 72 -14.89 -5.74 -3.66
N MET A 73 -14.53 -4.46 -3.53
CA MET A 73 -15.39 -3.41 -2.97
C MET A 73 -16.69 -3.25 -3.76
N ALA A 74 -16.62 -3.23 -5.09
CA ALA A 74 -17.80 -3.12 -5.95
C ALA A 74 -18.75 -4.30 -5.79
N LYS A 75 -18.22 -5.53 -5.69
CA LYS A 75 -19.05 -6.72 -5.44
C LYS A 75 -19.68 -6.72 -4.05
N MET A 76 -18.94 -6.31 -3.02
CA MET A 76 -19.49 -6.14 -1.67
C MET A 76 -20.61 -5.08 -1.66
N ALA A 77 -20.43 -3.96 -2.35
CA ALA A 77 -21.45 -2.91 -2.47
C ALA A 77 -22.73 -3.38 -3.18
N MET A 78 -22.62 -4.23 -4.22
CA MET A 78 -23.78 -4.83 -4.87
C MET A 78 -24.55 -5.77 -3.93
N GLN A 79 -23.84 -6.63 -3.17
CA GLN A 79 -24.48 -7.53 -2.19
C GLN A 79 -25.20 -6.76 -1.08
N LEU A 80 -24.64 -5.64 -0.63
CA LEU A 80 -25.29 -4.76 0.35
C LEU A 80 -26.58 -4.15 -0.19
N THR A 81 -26.58 -3.73 -1.46
CA THR A 81 -27.76 -3.15 -2.11
C THR A 81 -28.89 -4.18 -2.23
N ASP A 82 -28.56 -5.42 -2.59
CA ASP A 82 -29.51 -6.52 -2.74
C ASP A 82 -30.06 -7.03 -1.40
N GLN A 83 -29.26 -7.02 -0.33
CA GLN A 83 -29.74 -7.38 1.02
C GLN A 83 -30.52 -6.26 1.70
N ALA A 84 -30.18 -4.99 1.46
CA ALA A 84 -30.87 -3.84 2.03
C ALA A 84 -32.27 -3.63 1.44
N THR A 85 -32.54 -4.10 0.21
CA THR A 85 -33.90 -4.13 -0.36
C THR A 85 -34.77 -5.24 0.25
N VAL A 86 -34.16 -6.31 0.76
CA VAL A 86 -34.87 -7.48 1.35
C VAL A 86 -35.11 -7.33 2.85
N ILE A 87 -34.32 -6.53 3.58
CA ILE A 87 -34.44 -6.39 5.06
C ILE A 87 -34.49 -4.90 5.46
N ARG A 88 -35.71 -4.37 5.63
CA ARG A 88 -35.98 -3.09 6.31
C ARG A 88 -35.73 -3.23 7.82
N GLY A 89 -34.47 -3.24 8.26
CA GLY A 89 -34.14 -3.22 9.68
C GLY A 89 -32.69 -3.58 9.98
N ALA A 90 -31.88 -2.56 10.25
CA ALA A 90 -30.49 -2.61 10.70
C ALA A 90 -29.49 -3.32 9.75
N LEU A 91 -28.76 -2.53 8.96
CA LEU A 91 -27.55 -2.96 8.25
C LEU A 91 -26.48 -3.38 9.27
N LEU A 92 -26.45 -4.65 9.63
CA LEU A 92 -25.31 -5.25 10.29
C LEU A 92 -24.33 -5.63 9.17
N VAL A 93 -23.33 -4.77 8.96
CA VAL A 93 -22.30 -4.93 7.94
C VAL A 93 -21.41 -6.10 8.35
N GLU A 94 -21.72 -7.29 7.86
CA GLU A 94 -20.84 -8.45 8.01
C GLU A 94 -20.07 -8.63 6.70
N PRO A 95 -18.82 -8.14 6.60
CA PRO A 95 -18.01 -8.31 5.40
C PRO A 95 -17.77 -9.81 5.18
N LYS A 96 -18.21 -10.34 4.04
CA LYS A 96 -17.93 -11.72 3.65
C LYS A 96 -16.54 -11.83 3.03
N ASP A 97 -15.67 -12.57 3.68
CA ASP A 97 -14.28 -12.77 3.26
C ASP A 97 -14.14 -13.55 1.94
N ASP A 98 -15.20 -14.23 1.46
CA ASP A 98 -15.21 -15.05 0.24
C ASP A 98 -14.88 -14.30 -1.05
N LEU A 99 -15.02 -12.97 -1.04
CA LEU A 99 -14.69 -12.13 -2.20
C LEU A 99 -13.21 -11.74 -2.25
N PHE A 100 -12.48 -11.91 -1.15
CA PHE A 100 -11.05 -11.63 -1.07
C PHE A 100 -10.22 -12.74 -1.73
N TRP A 101 -8.98 -12.41 -2.10
CA TRP A 101 -8.01 -13.37 -2.63
C TRP A 101 -7.93 -14.62 -1.74
N PHE A 102 -8.31 -15.77 -2.29
CA PHE A 102 -8.30 -17.07 -1.62
C PHE A 102 -9.12 -17.12 -0.31
N SER A 103 -10.14 -16.27 -0.16
CA SER A 103 -10.87 -16.08 1.11
C SER A 103 -9.95 -15.68 2.27
N ARG A 104 -8.81 -15.04 1.97
CA ARG A 104 -7.78 -14.63 2.95
C ARG A 104 -7.48 -13.14 2.82
N PRO A 105 -8.22 -12.27 3.54
CA PRO A 105 -7.97 -10.82 3.52
C PRO A 105 -6.55 -10.44 3.98
N GLN A 106 -5.92 -11.28 4.79
CA GLN A 106 -4.53 -11.11 5.27
C GLN A 106 -3.49 -11.02 4.13
N LEU A 107 -3.74 -11.65 2.97
CA LEU A 107 -2.84 -11.58 1.83
C LEU A 107 -2.82 -10.17 1.22
N VAL A 108 -3.98 -9.53 1.14
CA VAL A 108 -4.10 -8.17 0.61
C VAL A 108 -3.40 -7.18 1.53
N LEU A 109 -3.59 -7.34 2.85
CA LEU A 109 -2.89 -6.54 3.85
C LEU A 109 -1.36 -6.72 3.76
N SER A 110 -0.89 -7.95 3.57
CA SER A 110 0.54 -8.25 3.40
C SER A 110 1.12 -7.62 2.13
N LEU A 111 0.39 -7.65 1.02
CA LEU A 111 0.79 -7.00 -0.24
C LEU A 111 0.80 -5.47 -0.12
N LEU A 112 -0.18 -4.90 0.57
CA LEU A 112 -0.23 -3.46 0.83
C LEU A 112 0.98 -3.01 1.66
N HIS A 113 1.28 -3.76 2.72
CA HIS A 113 2.45 -3.54 3.55
C HIS A 113 3.75 -3.64 2.76
N LEU A 114 3.88 -4.66 1.91
CA LEU A 114 5.06 -4.85 1.05
C LEU A 114 5.22 -3.68 0.07
N THR A 115 4.12 -3.21 -0.50
CA THR A 115 4.09 -2.08 -1.45
C THR A 115 4.50 -0.77 -0.79
N LEU A 116 3.93 -0.46 0.38
CA LEU A 116 4.28 0.73 1.15
C LEU A 116 5.76 0.72 1.57
N PHE A 117 6.25 -0.44 2.02
CA PHE A 117 7.66 -0.61 2.37
C PHE A 117 8.58 -0.37 1.16
N MET A 118 8.27 -0.95 0.00
CA MET A 118 9.05 -0.76 -1.23
C MET A 118 9.08 0.70 -1.69
N ASN A 119 7.94 1.39 -1.69
CA ASN A 119 7.86 2.81 -2.04
C ASN A 119 8.66 3.69 -1.06
N SER A 120 8.58 3.39 0.24
CA SER A 120 9.32 4.13 1.27
C SER A 120 10.82 3.90 1.17
N PHE A 121 11.25 2.63 0.97
CA PHE A 121 12.64 2.27 0.79
C PHE A 121 13.26 2.97 -0.44
N GLU A 122 12.55 2.96 -1.57
CA GLU A 122 12.99 3.65 -2.79
C GLU A 122 13.17 5.16 -2.58
N THR A 123 12.19 5.80 -1.94
CA THR A 123 12.25 7.24 -1.63
C THR A 123 13.42 7.54 -0.68
N SER A 124 13.60 6.72 0.36
CA SER A 124 14.70 6.87 1.32
C SER A 124 16.06 6.70 0.64
N PHE A 125 16.20 5.71 -0.24
CA PHE A 125 17.41 5.47 -1.01
C PHE A 125 17.74 6.64 -1.95
N ILE A 126 16.72 7.20 -2.63
CA ILE A 126 16.87 8.39 -3.46
C ILE A 126 17.35 9.59 -2.62
N ILE A 127 16.72 9.86 -1.48
CA ILE A 127 17.11 10.96 -0.58
C ILE A 127 18.55 10.77 -0.11
N TRP A 128 18.92 9.55 0.29
CA TRP A 128 20.28 9.22 0.71
C TRP A 128 21.31 9.49 -0.38
N VAL A 129 21.05 9.03 -1.61
CA VAL A 129 21.91 9.29 -2.77
C VAL A 129 22.03 10.78 -3.07
N LEU A 130 20.92 11.52 -3.02
CA LEU A 130 20.91 12.96 -3.28
C LEU A 130 21.68 13.74 -2.22
N TRP A 131 21.60 13.33 -0.97
CA TRP A 131 22.39 13.92 0.11
C TRP A 131 23.88 13.62 -0.09
N GLN A 132 24.25 12.35 -0.31
CA GLN A 132 25.66 11.95 -0.35
C GLN A 132 26.40 12.47 -1.59
N PHE A 133 25.77 12.43 -2.77
CA PHE A 133 26.44 12.73 -4.04
C PHE A 133 26.03 14.07 -4.64
N GLY A 134 24.89 14.64 -4.22
CA GLY A 134 24.35 15.86 -4.81
C GLY A 134 23.59 15.65 -6.13
N ILE A 135 22.73 16.61 -6.48
CA ILE A 135 21.85 16.55 -7.67
C ILE A 135 22.65 16.55 -8.99
N ARG A 136 23.83 17.20 -9.02
CA ARG A 136 24.69 17.34 -10.20
C ARG A 136 25.92 16.41 -10.18
N SER A 137 25.73 15.14 -9.81
CA SER A 137 26.81 14.15 -9.77
C SER A 137 26.77 13.21 -10.97
N CYS A 138 27.91 12.58 -11.28
CA CYS A 138 28.04 11.57 -12.33
C CYS A 138 27.07 10.39 -12.12
N TYR A 139 26.71 10.09 -10.87
CA TYR A 139 25.70 9.08 -10.51
C TYR A 139 24.28 9.45 -10.96
N ASN A 140 23.95 10.75 -10.99
CA ASN A 140 22.66 11.29 -11.43
C ASN A 140 22.74 11.83 -12.86
N THR A 141 23.46 11.15 -13.76
CA THR A 141 23.60 11.61 -15.17
C THR A 141 22.26 11.78 -15.86
N HIS A 142 21.27 10.96 -15.47
CA HIS A 142 19.90 11.00 -15.97
C HIS A 142 18.93 11.52 -14.90
N VAL A 143 19.04 12.79 -14.54
CA VAL A 143 18.12 13.47 -13.61
C VAL A 143 16.65 13.28 -14.01
N GLY A 144 16.36 13.15 -15.31
CA GLY A 144 15.01 12.82 -15.79
C GLY A 144 14.43 11.53 -15.20
N ILE A 145 15.25 10.48 -15.07
CA ILE A 145 14.82 9.20 -14.47
C ILE A 145 14.52 9.39 -12.98
N LEU A 146 15.40 10.12 -12.27
CA LEU A 146 15.20 10.45 -10.86
C LEU A 146 13.89 11.22 -10.63
N VAL A 147 13.63 12.24 -11.46
CA VAL A 147 12.40 13.04 -11.39
C VAL A 147 11.17 12.18 -11.67
N THR A 148 11.21 11.34 -12.72
CA THR A 148 10.07 10.45 -13.03
C THR A 148 9.74 9.49 -11.89
N ARG A 149 10.75 9.03 -11.13
CA ARG A 149 10.56 8.14 -9.97
C ARG A 149 9.96 8.82 -8.75
N LEU A 150 10.12 10.13 -8.60
CA LEU A 150 9.53 10.91 -7.51
C LEU A 150 8.11 11.37 -7.81
N THR A 151 7.78 11.53 -9.09
CA THR A 151 6.44 11.93 -9.54
C THR A 151 5.44 10.78 -9.63
N ILE A 152 5.95 9.56 -9.83
CA ILE A 152 5.19 8.31 -9.87
C ILE A 152 4.97 7.81 -8.45
#